data_AF-A0A2M7V046-F1
#
_entry.id   AF-A0A2M7V046-F1
#
_cell.length_a   1.000
_cell.length_b   1.000
_cell.length_c   1.000
_cell.angle_alpha   90.00
_cell.angle_beta   90.00
_cell.angle_gamma   90.00
#
_symmetry.space_group_name_H-M   'P 1'
#
loop_
_entity.id
_entity.type
_entity.pdbx_description
1 polymer ?
#
loop_
_entity_poly.entity_id
_entity_poly.type
_entity_poly.pdbx_seq_one_letter_code
_entity_poly.pdbx_strand_id
1 'polypeptide(L)'
;IATVCGAQVISEELGLKLENIQLNQLGRARKAVAEKEKTTIIEGRGKKEDIDARVKQIKNELKTTESEFDREKLQERLAKLTGGVAVIKVGAATEVEQKARQKKTENALNATRAAIEEGILPGGGVALLRAIPVLEKFELVGDEKTGLNILKKALEKPIRQIAENAGLDGSVVFQKVKEMGNNFGFDAQKMEYLDLIQAGVIDPTKVVRTTLEKAASAASMLLTIEAVVGTEPEEKKEKGMSAMGEEY
;
A
#
# COMPACT_ATOMS: atom_id res chain seq x y z
N ILE A 1 -24.96 -3.43 5.84
CA ILE A 1 -24.81 -3.78 4.41
C ILE A 1 -26.17 -3.88 3.74
N ALA A 2 -27.08 -4.74 4.21
CA ALA A 2 -28.45 -4.83 3.69
C ALA A 2 -29.15 -3.46 3.58
N THR A 3 -29.16 -2.68 4.66
CA THR A 3 -29.68 -1.29 4.68
C THR A 3 -29.05 -0.38 3.62
N VAL A 4 -27.74 -0.50 3.40
CA VAL A 4 -26.99 0.33 2.43
C VAL A 4 -27.32 -0.07 0.99
N CYS A 5 -27.57 -1.36 0.75
CA CYS A 5 -27.87 -1.88 -0.58
C CYS A 5 -29.38 -1.95 -0.88
N GLY A 6 -30.24 -1.64 0.09
CA GLY A 6 -31.69 -1.84 -0.01
C GLY A 6 -32.10 -3.32 -0.05
N ALA A 7 -31.32 -4.19 0.59
CA ALA A 7 -31.60 -5.64 0.67
C ALA A 7 -32.37 -5.99 1.93
N GLN A 8 -33.05 -7.13 1.91
CA GLN A 8 -33.54 -7.82 3.10
C GLN A 8 -32.52 -8.89 3.54
N VAL A 9 -32.22 -8.98 4.83
CA VAL A 9 -31.37 -10.05 5.36
C VAL A 9 -32.16 -11.35 5.30
N ILE A 10 -31.57 -12.38 4.70
CA ILE A 10 -32.16 -13.71 4.55
C ILE A 10 -31.53 -14.60 5.61
N SER A 11 -32.34 -15.02 6.58
CA SER A 11 -31.92 -15.87 7.71
C SER A 11 -33.04 -16.83 8.06
N GLU A 12 -32.69 -18.04 8.49
CA GLU A 12 -33.64 -19.06 8.96
C GLU A 12 -34.40 -18.59 10.21
N GLU A 13 -33.78 -17.75 11.05
CA GLU A 13 -34.42 -17.13 12.21
C GLU A 13 -35.60 -16.21 11.84
N LEU A 14 -35.58 -15.67 10.61
CA LEU A 14 -36.65 -14.85 10.05
C LEU A 14 -37.68 -15.69 9.28
N GLY A 15 -37.54 -17.02 9.28
CA GLY A 15 -38.40 -17.95 8.55
C GLY A 15 -38.22 -17.90 7.02
N LEU A 16 -37.14 -17.27 6.53
CA LEU A 16 -36.89 -17.11 5.10
C LEU A 16 -35.98 -18.24 4.59
N LYS A 17 -36.47 -19.00 3.60
CA LYS A 17 -35.71 -20.04 2.91
C LYS A 17 -35.14 -19.52 1.58
N LEU A 18 -33.94 -19.99 1.22
CA LEU A 18 -33.29 -19.64 -0.05
C LEU A 18 -34.14 -19.95 -1.30
N GLU A 19 -35.00 -20.96 -1.19
CA GLU A 19 -35.89 -21.42 -2.26
C GLU A 19 -36.98 -20.39 -2.63
N ASN A 20 -37.37 -19.51 -1.69
CA ASN A 20 -38.51 -18.60 -1.83
C ASN A 20 -38.09 -17.12 -1.97
N ILE A 21 -36.85 -16.86 -2.40
CA ILE A 21 -36.32 -15.50 -2.50
C ILE A 21 -36.87 -14.78 -3.73
N GLN A 22 -37.29 -13.53 -3.54
CA GLN A 22 -37.70 -12.63 -4.60
C GLN A 22 -36.59 -11.64 -4.98
N LEU A 23 -36.55 -11.20 -6.25
CA LEU A 23 -35.54 -10.25 -6.75
C LEU A 23 -35.56 -8.87 -6.06
N ASN A 24 -36.68 -8.49 -5.44
CA ASN A 24 -36.81 -7.26 -4.64
C ASN A 24 -36.14 -7.37 -3.26
N GLN A 25 -35.85 -8.58 -2.77
CA GLN A 25 -35.16 -8.82 -1.50
C GLN A 25 -33.63 -8.70 -1.67
N LEU A 26 -33.13 -8.80 -2.90
CA LEU A 26 -31.72 -8.69 -3.22
C LEU A 26 -31.26 -7.22 -3.25
N GLY A 27 -30.12 -6.95 -2.63
CA GLY A 27 -29.50 -5.62 -2.63
C GLY A 27 -28.97 -5.21 -4.00
N ARG A 28 -28.94 -3.91 -4.26
CA ARG A 28 -28.38 -3.33 -5.49
C ARG A 28 -27.31 -2.28 -5.17
N ALA A 29 -26.25 -2.27 -5.95
CA ALA A 29 -25.20 -1.27 -5.91
C ALA A 29 -24.71 -0.96 -7.33
N ARG A 30 -24.08 0.20 -7.53
CA ARG A 30 -23.54 0.56 -8.85
C ARG A 30 -22.32 -0.27 -9.22
N LYS A 31 -21.41 -0.51 -8.27
CA LYS A 31 -20.20 -1.29 -8.48
C LYS A 31 -19.80 -1.97 -7.18
N ALA A 32 -19.37 -3.22 -7.26
CA ALA A 32 -18.70 -3.93 -6.19
C ALA A 32 -17.29 -4.31 -6.67
N VAL A 33 -16.28 -4.07 -5.85
CA VAL A 33 -14.88 -4.44 -6.12
C VAL A 33 -14.42 -5.37 -5.02
N ALA A 34 -14.05 -6.59 -5.38
CA ALA A 34 -13.49 -7.58 -4.47
C ALA A 34 -11.98 -7.67 -4.71
N GLU A 35 -11.21 -7.46 -3.65
CA GLU A 35 -9.77 -7.67 -3.59
C GLU A 35 -9.48 -8.81 -2.59
N LYS A 36 -8.23 -9.28 -2.51
CA LYS A 36 -7.83 -10.43 -1.68
C LYS A 36 -8.30 -10.33 -0.22
N GLU A 37 -8.23 -9.14 0.37
CA GLU A 37 -8.49 -8.91 1.81
C GLU A 37 -9.67 -7.96 2.08
N LYS A 38 -10.20 -7.27 1.05
CA LYS A 38 -11.25 -6.24 1.23
C LYS A 38 -12.25 -6.26 0.09
N THR A 39 -13.52 -5.99 0.41
CA THR A 39 -14.60 -5.81 -0.56
C THR A 39 -15.20 -4.43 -0.39
N THR A 40 -15.27 -3.66 -1.49
CA THR A 40 -15.81 -2.30 -1.51
C THR A 40 -17.10 -2.28 -2.32
N ILE A 41 -18.19 -1.80 -1.71
CA ILE A 41 -19.48 -1.60 -2.37
C ILE A 41 -19.68 -0.10 -2.59
N ILE A 42 -19.84 0.30 -3.84
CA ILE A 42 -19.90 1.70 -4.28
C ILE A 42 -21.33 2.03 -4.70
N GLU A 43 -21.88 3.12 -4.15
CA GLU A 43 -23.23 3.63 -4.41
C GLU A 43 -24.30 2.53 -4.28
N GLY A 44 -24.54 2.09 -3.04
CA GLY A 44 -25.67 1.22 -2.70
C GLY A 44 -27.02 1.94 -2.90
N ARG A 45 -28.05 1.21 -3.33
CA ARG A 45 -29.39 1.76 -3.62
C ARG A 45 -30.37 1.72 -2.43
N GLY A 46 -29.85 1.70 -1.21
CA GLY A 46 -30.66 1.82 0.01
C GLY A 46 -31.28 3.21 0.15
N LYS A 47 -32.42 3.31 0.83
CA LYS A 47 -33.05 4.61 1.13
C LYS A 47 -32.22 5.34 2.18
N LYS A 48 -32.05 6.65 1.99
CA LYS A 48 -31.29 7.50 2.91
C LYS A 48 -31.88 7.48 4.32
N GLU A 49 -33.21 7.47 4.42
CA GLU A 49 -33.96 7.38 5.68
C GLU A 49 -33.59 6.14 6.50
N ASP A 50 -33.49 4.97 5.85
CA ASP A 50 -33.14 3.72 6.51
C ASP A 50 -31.69 3.73 7.01
N ILE A 51 -30.79 4.35 6.23
CA ILE A 51 -29.37 4.52 6.61
C ILE A 51 -29.27 5.46 7.80
N ASP A 52 -29.95 6.61 7.77
CA ASP A 52 -29.97 7.59 8.87
C ASP A 52 -30.59 7.00 10.15
N ALA A 53 -31.65 6.20 10.02
CA ALA A 53 -32.24 5.45 11.11
C ALA A 53 -31.23 4.47 11.72
N ARG A 54 -30.48 3.74 10.89
CA ARG A 54 -29.44 2.81 11.36
C ARG A 54 -28.28 3.54 12.05
N VAL A 55 -27.88 4.71 11.53
CA VAL A 55 -26.86 5.57 12.16
C VAL A 55 -27.34 6.04 13.54
N LYS A 56 -28.60 6.48 13.68
CA LYS A 56 -29.18 6.86 14.97
C LYS A 56 -29.22 5.71 15.96
N GLN A 57 -29.61 4.51 15.50
CA GLN A 57 -29.63 3.31 16.32
C GLN A 57 -28.24 3.01 16.91
N ILE A 58 -27.19 2.98 16.08
CA ILE A 58 -25.81 2.70 16.52
C ILE A 58 -25.31 3.80 17.48
N LYS A 59 -25.66 5.07 17.25
CA LYS A 59 -25.32 6.17 18.18
C LYS A 59 -25.99 6.01 19.55
N ASN A 60 -27.19 5.45 19.61
CA ASN A 60 -27.85 5.18 20.88
C ASN A 60 -27.22 3.98 21.59
N GLU A 61 -26.94 2.89 20.87
CA GLU A 61 -26.22 1.71 21.39
C GLU A 61 -24.85 2.08 21.97
N LEU A 62 -24.13 3.03 21.34
CA LEU A 62 -22.86 3.55 21.82
C LEU A 62 -22.94 4.29 23.17
N LYS A 63 -24.10 4.87 23.51
CA LYS A 63 -24.30 5.58 24.78
C LYS A 63 -24.59 4.62 25.93
N THR A 64 -25.22 3.50 25.61
CA THR A 64 -25.67 2.51 26.61
C THR A 64 -24.67 1.38 26.82
N THR A 65 -23.68 1.22 25.94
CA THR A 65 -22.70 0.14 26.07
C THR A 65 -21.63 0.47 27.12
N GLU A 66 -21.44 -0.45 28.05
CA GLU A 66 -20.39 -0.43 29.08
C GLU A 66 -19.14 -1.20 28.65
N SER A 67 -19.26 -2.06 27.63
CA SER A 67 -18.17 -2.86 27.07
C SER A 67 -17.31 -2.02 26.13
N GLU A 68 -16.01 -1.93 26.42
CA GLU A 68 -15.05 -1.23 25.55
C GLU A 68 -14.94 -1.90 24.17
N PHE A 69 -14.97 -3.24 24.14
CA PHE A 69 -14.94 -4.01 22.90
C PHE A 69 -16.14 -3.67 22.00
N ASP A 70 -17.35 -3.62 22.56
CA ASP A 70 -18.55 -3.29 21.79
C ASP A 70 -18.54 -1.83 21.34
N ARG A 71 -18.00 -0.93 22.17
CA ARG A 71 -17.82 0.48 21.83
C ARG A 71 -16.93 0.63 20.61
N GLU A 72 -15.78 -0.05 20.58
CA GLU A 72 -14.87 -0.04 19.43
C GLU A 72 -15.55 -0.57 18.16
N LYS A 73 -16.23 -1.72 18.24
CA LYS A 73 -16.89 -2.32 17.07
C LYS A 73 -18.07 -1.48 16.56
N LEU A 74 -18.83 -0.86 17.44
CA LEU A 74 -19.91 0.05 17.06
C LEU A 74 -19.35 1.34 16.41
N GLN A 75 -18.22 1.86 16.91
CA GLN A 75 -17.53 2.99 16.29
C GLN A 75 -17.02 2.66 14.88
N GLU A 76 -16.40 1.49 14.68
CA GLU A 76 -15.97 1.04 13.34
C GLU A 76 -17.16 0.97 12.37
N ARG A 77 -18.29 0.40 12.81
CA ARG A 77 -19.50 0.29 11.99
C ARG A 77 -20.10 1.65 11.69
N LEU A 78 -20.15 2.54 12.67
CA LEU A 78 -20.63 3.91 12.51
C LEU A 78 -19.78 4.66 11.48
N ALA A 79 -18.45 4.58 11.61
CA ALA A 79 -17.50 5.22 10.70
C ALA A 79 -17.68 4.72 9.25
N LYS A 80 -17.88 3.42 9.03
CA LYS A 80 -18.15 2.87 7.70
C LYS A 80 -19.49 3.35 7.12
N LEU A 81 -20.50 3.57 7.95
CA LEU A 81 -21.82 4.06 7.50
C LEU A 81 -21.83 5.57 7.22
N THR A 82 -21.16 6.38 8.05
CA THR A 82 -21.13 7.83 7.89
C THR A 82 -20.05 8.32 6.92
N GLY A 83 -18.92 7.62 6.84
CA GLY A 83 -17.80 7.99 5.97
C GLY A 83 -18.07 7.74 4.49
N GLY A 84 -18.93 6.78 4.16
CA GLY A 84 -19.31 6.46 2.79
C GLY A 84 -18.12 6.06 1.90
N VAL A 85 -18.27 6.25 0.58
CA VAL A 85 -17.21 5.97 -0.40
C VAL A 85 -17.08 7.15 -1.35
N ALA A 86 -15.91 7.79 -1.35
CA ALA A 86 -15.57 8.83 -2.32
C ALA A 86 -15.03 8.21 -3.62
N VAL A 87 -15.54 8.67 -4.77
CA VAL A 87 -15.13 8.18 -6.10
C VAL A 87 -14.41 9.29 -6.85
N ILE A 88 -13.13 9.07 -7.17
CA ILE A 88 -12.32 9.99 -7.99
C ILE A 88 -12.36 9.49 -9.44
N LYS A 89 -12.86 10.32 -10.35
CA LYS A 89 -12.88 10.04 -11.79
C LYS A 89 -11.69 10.73 -12.46
N VAL A 90 -10.80 9.94 -13.07
CA VAL A 90 -9.61 10.44 -13.78
C VAL A 90 -9.87 10.42 -15.28
N GLY A 91 -9.79 11.60 -15.91
CA GLY A 91 -9.91 11.78 -17.35
C GLY A 91 -8.58 12.11 -18.04
N ALA A 92 -8.48 11.77 -19.32
CA ALA A 92 -7.38 12.11 -20.22
C ALA A 92 -7.86 12.16 -21.67
N ALA A 93 -7.01 12.64 -22.59
CA ALA A 93 -7.35 12.78 -24.01
C ALA A 93 -7.33 11.43 -24.76
N THR A 94 -6.47 10.49 -24.32
CA THR A 94 -6.38 9.14 -24.89
C THR A 94 -6.52 8.07 -23.82
N GLU A 95 -6.89 6.84 -24.20
CA GLU A 95 -7.02 5.72 -23.25
C GLU A 95 -5.69 5.36 -22.57
N VAL A 96 -4.57 5.47 -23.30
CA VAL A 96 -3.24 5.17 -22.77
C VAL A 96 -2.86 6.16 -21.68
N GLU A 97 -3.08 7.45 -21.93
CA GLU A 97 -2.87 8.50 -20.93
C GLU A 97 -3.83 8.35 -19.75
N GLN A 98 -5.08 7.97 -19.99
CA GLN A 98 -6.06 7.77 -18.93
C GLN A 98 -5.58 6.68 -17.97
N LYS A 99 -5.12 5.54 -18.49
CA LYS A 99 -4.57 4.44 -17.68
C LYS A 99 -3.32 4.87 -16.92
N ALA A 100 -2.41 5.62 -17.55
CA ALA A 100 -1.19 6.12 -16.90
C ALA A 100 -1.53 7.09 -15.76
N ARG A 101 -2.43 8.05 -16.01
CA ARG A 101 -2.87 9.04 -15.02
C ARG A 101 -3.65 8.39 -13.88
N GLN A 102 -4.50 7.40 -14.18
CA GLN A 102 -5.22 6.62 -13.19
C GLN A 102 -4.23 5.92 -12.23
N LYS A 103 -3.24 5.20 -12.76
CA LYS A 103 -2.20 4.56 -11.93
C LYS A 103 -1.44 5.59 -11.08
N LYS A 104 -1.11 6.76 -11.65
CA LYS A 104 -0.44 7.84 -10.91
C LYS A 104 -1.30 8.37 -9.76
N THR A 105 -2.61 8.56 -9.99
CA THR A 105 -3.56 8.99 -8.95
C THR A 105 -3.73 7.93 -7.86
N GLU A 106 -3.80 6.66 -8.22
CA GLU A 106 -3.87 5.55 -7.27
C GLU A 106 -2.61 5.49 -6.40
N ASN A 107 -1.43 5.62 -7.00
CA ASN A 107 -0.17 5.68 -6.28
C ASN A 107 -0.13 6.87 -5.31
N ALA A 108 -0.54 8.06 -5.75
CA ALA A 108 -0.61 9.25 -4.90
C ALA A 108 -1.56 9.08 -3.72
N LEU A 109 -2.74 8.48 -3.94
CA LEU A 109 -3.70 8.18 -2.88
C LEU A 109 -3.11 7.22 -1.84
N ASN A 110 -2.46 6.15 -2.28
CA ASN A 110 -1.85 5.16 -1.40
C ASN A 110 -0.67 5.75 -0.62
N ALA A 111 0.19 6.53 -1.26
CA ALA A 111 1.30 7.23 -0.59
C ALA A 111 0.81 8.23 0.46
N THR A 112 -0.23 9.01 0.14
CA THR A 112 -0.81 9.99 1.08
C THR A 112 -1.44 9.28 2.29
N ARG A 113 -2.14 8.16 2.07
CA ARG A 113 -2.68 7.35 3.18
C ARG A 113 -1.57 6.82 4.09
N ALA A 114 -0.52 6.25 3.50
CA ALA A 114 0.64 5.77 4.26
C ALA A 114 1.33 6.89 5.06
N ALA A 115 1.39 8.10 4.49
CA ALA A 115 1.97 9.27 5.14
C ALA A 115 1.12 9.79 6.31
N ILE A 116 -0.21 9.72 6.20
CA ILE A 116 -1.13 10.09 7.29
C ILE A 116 -1.03 9.10 8.45
N GLU A 117 -0.81 7.81 8.17
CA GLU A 117 -0.77 6.75 9.18
C GLU A 117 0.50 6.77 10.04
N GLU A 118 1.69 6.88 9.43
CA GLU A 118 2.99 6.78 10.15
C GLU A 118 3.89 8.01 9.98
N GLY A 119 3.39 9.08 9.35
CA GLY A 119 4.15 10.30 9.09
C GLY A 119 5.05 10.21 7.85
N ILE A 120 5.96 11.18 7.75
CA ILE A 120 6.86 11.36 6.60
C ILE A 120 8.31 11.46 7.04
N LEU A 121 9.22 11.12 6.13
CA LEU A 121 10.66 11.18 6.29
C LEU A 121 11.29 11.94 5.10
N PRO A 122 12.51 12.49 5.25
CA PRO A 122 13.27 12.98 4.10
C PRO A 122 13.52 11.83 3.12
N GLY A 123 13.13 12.03 1.87
CA GLY A 123 13.21 10.99 0.84
C GLY A 123 14.62 10.78 0.30
N GLY A 124 14.71 10.24 -0.92
CA GLY A 124 16.00 10.12 -1.63
C GLY A 124 17.01 9.18 -0.95
N GLY A 125 16.54 8.27 -0.10
CA GLY A 125 17.38 7.37 0.69
C GLY A 125 18.04 8.02 1.91
N VAL A 126 17.77 9.30 2.20
CA VAL A 126 18.34 10.01 3.36
C VAL A 126 17.85 9.40 4.67
N ALA A 127 16.57 9.06 4.77
CA ALA A 127 16.01 8.41 5.96
C ALA A 127 16.80 7.15 6.38
N LEU A 128 17.18 6.29 5.42
CA LEU A 128 17.94 5.07 5.67
C LEU A 128 19.37 5.39 6.13
N LEU A 129 20.01 6.38 5.50
CA LEU A 129 21.31 6.87 5.91
C LEU A 129 21.32 7.39 7.37
N ARG A 130 20.28 8.15 7.75
CA ARG A 130 20.14 8.69 9.12
C ARG A 130 19.85 7.62 10.16
N ALA A 131 19.38 6.44 9.76
CA ALA A 131 19.18 5.31 10.66
C ALA A 131 20.48 4.56 11.00
N ILE A 132 21.55 4.70 10.21
CA ILE A 132 22.82 3.97 10.39
C ILE A 132 23.45 4.19 11.78
N PRO A 133 23.53 5.41 12.34
CA PRO A 133 24.12 5.63 13.66
C PRO A 133 23.38 4.89 14.79
N VAL A 134 22.09 4.60 14.64
CA VAL A 134 21.34 3.80 15.62
C VAL A 134 21.91 2.38 15.71
N LEU A 135 22.38 1.84 14.58
CA LEU A 135 22.99 0.51 14.50
C LEU A 135 24.34 0.43 15.22
N GLU A 136 25.01 1.56 15.49
CA GLU A 136 26.29 1.60 16.22
C GLU A 136 26.13 1.38 17.72
N LYS A 137 24.89 1.46 18.25
CA LYS A 137 24.59 1.22 19.66
C LYS A 137 24.57 -0.26 20.04
N PHE A 138 24.56 -1.16 19.05
CA PHE A 138 24.54 -2.60 19.28
C PHE A 138 25.97 -3.15 19.39
N GLU A 139 26.31 -3.69 20.54
CA GLU A 139 27.58 -4.38 20.78
C GLU A 139 27.42 -5.86 20.43
N LEU A 140 27.67 -6.20 19.17
CA LEU A 140 27.60 -7.57 18.65
C LEU A 140 29.01 -8.14 18.38
N VAL A 141 29.14 -9.45 18.45
CA VAL A 141 30.39 -10.20 18.22
C VAL A 141 30.20 -11.27 17.14
N GLY A 142 31.31 -11.78 16.60
CA GLY A 142 31.29 -12.87 15.60
C GLY A 142 30.42 -12.57 14.38
N ASP A 143 29.62 -13.55 13.98
CA ASP A 143 28.79 -13.50 12.76
C ASP A 143 27.67 -12.45 12.83
N GLU A 144 27.13 -12.17 14.03
CA GLU A 144 26.12 -11.12 14.21
C GLU A 144 26.69 -9.73 13.88
N LYS A 145 27.95 -9.48 14.24
CA LYS A 145 28.66 -8.24 13.86
C LYS A 145 28.84 -8.14 12.35
N THR A 146 29.11 -9.26 11.68
CA THR A 146 29.18 -9.32 10.22
C THR A 146 27.84 -8.98 9.59
N GLY A 147 26.74 -9.56 10.09
CA GLY A 147 25.37 -9.26 9.66
C GLY A 147 25.02 -7.78 9.82
N LEU A 148 25.36 -7.18 10.97
CA LEU A 148 25.17 -5.74 11.22
C LEU A 148 25.92 -4.87 10.20
N ASN A 149 27.17 -5.24 9.87
CA ASN A 149 27.96 -4.52 8.87
C ASN A 149 27.39 -4.66 7.45
N ILE A 150 26.80 -5.80 7.11
CA ILE A 150 26.07 -6.00 5.85
C ILE A 150 24.85 -5.08 5.80
N LEU A 151 24.06 -5.02 6.87
CA LEU A 151 22.90 -4.15 6.96
C LEU A 151 23.30 -2.67 6.81
N LYS A 152 24.34 -2.21 7.51
CA LYS A 152 24.86 -0.85 7.37
C LYS A 152 25.19 -0.53 5.91
N LYS A 153 25.95 -1.38 5.23
CA LYS A 153 26.29 -1.22 3.81
C LYS A 153 25.05 -1.19 2.91
N ALA A 154 24.05 -2.03 3.20
CA ALA A 154 22.81 -2.07 2.43
C ALA A 154 22.00 -0.76 2.56
N LEU A 155 21.96 -0.14 3.75
CA LEU A 155 21.27 1.13 3.97
C LEU A 155 21.90 2.31 3.19
N GLU A 156 23.19 2.21 2.82
CA GLU A 156 23.86 3.23 1.99
C GLU A 156 23.53 3.11 0.50
N LYS A 157 23.06 1.94 0.03
CA LYS A 157 22.87 1.67 -1.40
C LYS A 157 21.80 2.52 -2.07
N PRO A 158 20.62 2.78 -1.47
CA PRO A 158 19.57 3.54 -2.14
C PRO A 158 19.99 4.93 -2.60
N ILE A 159 20.66 5.71 -1.74
CA ILE A 159 21.13 7.06 -2.10
C ILE A 159 22.24 7.02 -3.17
N ARG A 160 23.14 6.03 -3.11
CA ARG A 160 24.18 5.83 -4.14
C ARG A 160 23.56 5.48 -5.49
N GLN A 161 22.59 4.56 -5.51
CA GLN A 161 21.91 4.15 -6.73
C GLN A 161 21.15 5.32 -7.38
N ILE A 162 20.50 6.16 -6.57
CA ILE A 162 19.81 7.36 -7.06
C ILE A 162 20.80 8.34 -7.71
N ALA A 163 21.95 8.58 -7.06
CA ALA A 163 23.00 9.45 -7.60
C ALA A 163 23.64 8.91 -8.87
N GLU A 164 23.93 7.60 -8.92
CA GLU A 164 24.47 6.92 -10.10
C GLU A 164 23.50 6.99 -11.29
N ASN A 165 22.20 6.79 -11.04
CA ASN A 165 21.16 6.94 -12.06
C ASN A 165 21.02 8.39 -12.56
N ALA A 166 21.44 9.37 -11.74
CA ALA A 166 21.51 10.78 -12.12
C ALA A 166 22.85 11.15 -12.81
N GLY A 167 23.74 10.18 -13.02
CA GLY A 167 25.04 10.39 -13.70
C GLY A 167 26.15 10.95 -12.80
N LEU A 168 26.00 10.89 -11.47
CA LEU A 168 27.01 11.31 -10.51
C LEU A 168 27.67 10.12 -9.80
N ASP A 169 28.82 10.36 -9.18
CA ASP A 169 29.45 9.37 -8.31
C ASP A 169 28.64 9.23 -7.01
N GLY A 170 28.03 8.06 -6.82
CA GLY A 170 27.21 7.77 -5.65
C GLY A 170 27.97 7.84 -4.33
N SER A 171 29.27 7.52 -4.31
CA SER A 171 30.10 7.59 -3.11
C SER A 171 30.35 9.04 -2.70
N VAL A 172 30.59 9.93 -3.66
CA VAL A 172 30.75 11.38 -3.41
C VAL A 172 29.45 11.97 -2.86
N VAL A 173 28.31 11.67 -3.48
CA VAL A 173 27.01 12.15 -3.02
C VAL A 173 26.70 11.62 -1.61
N PHE A 174 26.90 10.33 -1.39
CA PHE A 174 26.71 9.69 -0.09
C PHE A 174 27.53 10.37 1.01
N GLN A 175 28.85 10.56 0.81
CA GLN A 175 29.71 11.16 1.84
C GLN A 175 29.26 12.58 2.17
N LYS A 176 28.98 13.39 1.14
CA LYS A 176 28.51 14.77 1.33
C LYS A 176 27.17 14.83 2.08
N VAL A 177 26.21 13.96 1.75
CA VAL A 177 24.94 13.89 2.48
C VAL A 177 25.11 13.33 3.89
N LYS A 178 26.10 12.45 4.13
CA LYS A 178 26.40 11.93 5.47
C LYS A 178 26.91 13.02 6.41
N GLU A 179 27.75 13.92 5.89
CA GLU A 179 28.26 15.10 6.62
C GLU A 179 27.15 16.14 6.87
N MET A 180 26.19 16.25 5.95
CA MET A 180 25.00 17.08 6.13
C MET A 180 24.05 16.43 7.15
N GLY A 181 23.65 17.16 8.20
CA GLY A 181 22.73 16.66 9.22
C GLY A 181 21.25 16.78 8.82
N ASN A 182 20.37 16.19 9.65
CA ASN A 182 18.92 16.39 9.60
C ASN A 182 18.29 16.00 8.24
N ASN A 183 17.46 16.88 7.69
CA ASN A 183 16.67 16.69 6.46
C ASN A 183 17.45 16.99 5.18
N PHE A 184 18.69 17.47 5.30
CA PHE A 184 19.49 17.80 4.12
C PHE A 184 19.86 16.54 3.36
N GLY A 185 19.72 16.62 2.04
CA GLY A 185 19.94 15.54 1.11
C GLY A 185 20.25 16.04 -0.28
N PHE A 186 20.34 15.10 -1.23
CA PHE A 186 20.58 15.39 -2.64
C PHE A 186 19.29 15.21 -3.44
N ASP A 187 18.78 16.30 -4.01
CA ASP A 187 17.67 16.27 -4.96
C ASP A 187 18.21 15.95 -6.35
N ALA A 188 18.03 14.70 -6.79
CA ALA A 188 18.50 14.23 -8.09
C ALA A 188 17.76 14.83 -9.29
N GLN A 189 16.59 15.46 -9.09
CA GLN A 189 15.88 16.14 -10.18
C GLN A 189 16.48 17.53 -10.44
N LYS A 190 16.92 18.22 -9.38
CA LYS A 190 17.55 19.56 -9.46
C LYS A 190 19.07 19.52 -9.49
N MET A 191 19.67 18.38 -9.12
CA MET A 191 21.11 18.21 -8.95
C MET A 191 21.69 19.10 -7.85
N GLU A 192 20.93 19.34 -6.78
CA GLU A 192 21.27 20.26 -5.69
C GLU A 192 21.20 19.59 -4.31
N TYR A 193 21.96 20.15 -3.36
CA TYR A 193 21.89 19.75 -1.95
C TYR A 193 21.04 20.74 -1.17
N LEU A 194 19.94 20.27 -0.57
CA LEU A 194 18.95 21.12 0.07
C LEU A 194 18.17 20.36 1.15
N ASP A 195 17.33 21.05 1.92
CA ASP A 195 16.38 20.41 2.83
C ASP A 195 15.28 19.71 2.01
N LEU A 196 15.30 18.37 2.00
CA LEU A 196 14.41 17.56 1.17
C LEU A 196 12.95 17.68 1.58
N ILE A 197 12.65 17.91 2.87
CA ILE A 197 11.28 18.09 3.32
C ILE A 197 10.74 19.42 2.78
N GLN A 198 11.53 20.50 2.86
CA GLN A 198 11.13 21.80 2.31
C GLN A 198 11.01 21.77 0.78
N ALA A 199 11.84 21.00 0.09
CA ALA A 199 11.75 20.81 -1.35
C ALA A 199 10.62 19.86 -1.80
N GLY A 200 9.92 19.19 -0.87
CA GLY A 200 8.84 18.26 -1.17
C GLY A 200 9.30 16.87 -1.61
N VAL A 201 10.57 16.53 -1.42
CA VAL A 201 11.13 15.19 -1.65
C VAL A 201 10.98 14.38 -0.37
N ILE A 202 9.78 13.82 -0.19
CA ILE A 202 9.37 13.13 1.03
C ILE A 202 8.97 11.69 0.73
N ASP A 203 9.28 10.79 1.65
CA ASP A 203 8.84 9.39 1.62
C ASP A 203 7.95 9.10 2.84
N PRO A 204 6.83 8.37 2.69
CA PRO A 204 6.04 7.93 3.83
C PRO A 204 6.84 6.97 4.72
N THR A 205 6.83 7.19 6.05
CA THR A 205 7.55 6.36 7.03
C THR A 205 7.21 4.88 6.87
N LYS A 206 5.92 4.57 6.74
CA LYS A 206 5.40 3.21 6.55
C LYS A 206 6.04 2.49 5.37
N VAL A 207 6.26 3.21 4.27
CA VAL A 207 6.83 2.64 3.05
C VAL A 207 8.30 2.30 3.27
N VAL A 208 9.09 3.22 3.84
CA VAL A 208 10.51 2.99 4.12
C VAL A 208 10.69 1.80 5.09
N ARG A 209 9.95 1.80 6.20
CA ARG A 209 10.00 0.75 7.23
C ARG A 209 9.60 -0.62 6.68
N THR A 210 8.42 -0.71 6.07
CA THR A 210 7.89 -1.98 5.54
C THR A 210 8.78 -2.54 4.42
N THR A 211 9.38 -1.66 3.61
CA THR A 211 10.29 -2.09 2.54
C THR A 211 11.57 -2.69 3.12
N LEU A 212 12.16 -2.05 4.13
CA LEU A 212 13.35 -2.56 4.81
C LEU A 212 13.08 -3.91 5.50
N GLU A 213 11.98 -4.02 6.25
CA GLU A 213 11.58 -5.24 6.93
C GLU A 213 11.38 -6.40 5.94
N LYS A 214 10.67 -6.16 4.84
CA LYS A 214 10.45 -7.18 3.80
C LYS A 214 11.73 -7.57 3.08
N ALA A 215 12.59 -6.61 2.77
CA ALA A 215 13.88 -6.88 2.15
C ALA A 215 14.79 -7.72 3.06
N ALA A 216 14.86 -7.38 4.35
CA ALA A 216 15.59 -8.16 5.34
C ALA A 216 15.01 -9.57 5.49
N SER A 217 13.69 -9.71 5.57
CA SER A 217 13.02 -11.02 5.65
C SER A 217 13.33 -11.90 4.43
N ALA A 218 13.25 -11.35 3.22
CA ALA A 218 13.58 -12.08 1.99
C ALA A 218 15.08 -12.46 1.93
N ALA A 219 15.97 -11.54 2.32
CA ALA A 219 17.40 -11.80 2.37
C ALA A 219 17.75 -12.90 3.38
N SER A 220 17.19 -12.85 4.59
CA SER A 220 17.39 -13.90 5.60
C SER A 220 16.89 -15.25 5.09
N MET A 221 15.71 -15.29 4.47
CA MET A 221 15.20 -16.52 3.86
C MET A 221 16.20 -17.08 2.83
N LEU A 222 16.65 -16.25 1.89
CA LEU A 222 17.60 -16.65 0.84
C LEU A 222 18.94 -17.12 1.40
N LEU A 223 19.49 -16.45 2.41
CA LEU A 223 20.77 -16.82 3.01
C LEU A 223 20.72 -18.14 3.80
N THR A 224 19.54 -18.53 4.28
CA THR A 224 19.32 -19.79 5.02
C THR A 224 18.87 -20.96 4.14
N ILE A 225 18.66 -20.73 2.84
CA ILE A 225 18.29 -21.79 1.90
C ILE A 225 19.53 -22.60 1.55
N GLU A 226 19.56 -23.86 2.00
CA GLU A 226 20.63 -24.82 1.70
C GLU A 226 20.43 -25.55 0.35
N ALA A 227 19.18 -25.67 -0.11
CA ALA A 227 18.86 -26.37 -1.36
C ALA A 227 17.63 -25.76 -2.04
N VAL A 228 17.67 -25.70 -3.37
CA VAL A 228 16.56 -25.28 -4.24
C VAL A 228 16.27 -26.41 -5.22
N VAL A 229 15.01 -26.87 -5.27
CA VAL A 229 14.56 -27.86 -6.24
C VAL A 229 13.79 -27.15 -7.35
N GLY A 230 14.25 -27.31 -8.60
CA GLY A 230 13.60 -26.78 -9.79
C GLY A 230 13.16 -27.91 -10.73
N THR A 231 12.20 -27.62 -11.60
CA THR A 231 11.85 -28.51 -12.71
C THR A 231 12.86 -28.36 -13.84
N GLU A 232 13.16 -29.46 -14.53
CA GLU A 232 13.97 -29.41 -15.74
C GLU A 232 13.28 -28.50 -16.78
N PRO A 233 14.00 -27.55 -17.40
CA PRO A 233 13.42 -26.73 -18.45
C PRO A 233 12.99 -27.61 -19.61
N GLU A 234 11.71 -27.56 -19.98
CA GLU A 234 11.24 -28.23 -21.18
C GLU A 234 11.99 -27.70 -22.41
N GLU A 235 12.56 -28.61 -23.22
CA GLU A 235 13.03 -28.25 -24.55
C GLU A 235 11.86 -27.68 -25.34
N LYS A 236 11.86 -26.36 -25.55
CA LYS A 236 10.99 -25.75 -26.54
C LYS A 236 11.41 -26.33 -27.89
N LYS A 237 10.68 -27.35 -28.35
CA LYS A 237 10.68 -27.69 -29.78
C LYS A 237 10.38 -26.40 -30.50
N GLU A 238 11.35 -25.89 -31.25
CA GLU A 238 11.11 -24.88 -32.26
C GLU A 238 10.00 -25.45 -33.14
N LYS A 239 8.77 -25.00 -32.89
CA LYS A 239 7.72 -25.10 -33.88
C LYS A 239 8.24 -24.24 -35.02
N GLY A 240 8.85 -24.89 -36.01
CA GLY A 240 9.20 -24.27 -37.27
C GLY A 240 8.04 -23.39 -37.67
N MET A 241 8.33 -22.10 -37.81
CA MET A 241 7.39 -21.14 -38.38
C MET A 241 7.06 -21.62 -39.79
N SER A 242 6.02 -22.45 -39.89
CA SER A 242 5.25 -22.56 -41.11
C SER A 242 4.71 -21.16 -41.35
N ALA A 243 5.24 -20.49 -42.37
CA ALA A 243 4.72 -19.25 -42.90
C ALA A 243 3.23 -19.47 -43.22
N MET A 244 2.35 -19.05 -42.31
CA MET A 244 0.94 -18.91 -42.60
C MET A 244 0.79 -17.51 -43.17
N GLY A 245 0.50 -17.48 -44.47
CA GLY A 245 0.44 -16.27 -45.27
C GLY A 245 -0.53 -15.25 -44.71
N GLU A 246 -0.18 -13.99 -44.95
CA GLU A 246 -1.10 -12.87 -44.95
C GLU A 246 -2.26 -13.19 -45.89
N GLU A 247 -3.48 -13.24 -45.35
CA GLU A 247 -4.67 -12.92 -46.13
C GLU A 247 -5.46 -11.84 -45.40
N TYR A 248 -5.92 -10.90 -46.22
CA TYR A 248 -6.50 -9.60 -45.96
C TYR A 248 -7.81 -9.63 -45.19
#